data_AF-A0A4S8KXY3-F1
#
_entry.id   AF-A0A4S8KXY3-F1
#
_cell.length_a   1.000
_cell.length_b   1.000
_cell.length_c   1.000
_cell.angle_alpha   90.00
_cell.angle_beta   90.00
_cell.angle_gamma   90.00
#
_symmetry.space_group_name_H-M   'P 1'
#
loop_
_entity.id
_entity.type
_entity.pdbx_description
1 polymer ?
#
loop_
_entity_poly.entity_id
_entity_poly.type
_entity_poly.pdbx_seq_one_letter_code
_entity_poly.pdbx_strand_id
1 'polypeptide(L)' 'MAQSRGITPVYVDSSSGPPHALTWSSTVYINNQQYGVGTGASRGAARESAARQALQVISNSR' A
#
# COMPACT_ATOMS: atom_id res chain seq x y z
N MET A 1 4.89 28.62 5.86
CA MET A 1 4.42 27.57 4.93
C MET A 1 3.80 26.47 5.77
N ALA A 2 2.51 26.59 6.08
CA ALA A 2 1.79 25.64 6.91
C ALA A 2 1.21 24.56 5.99
N GLN A 3 1.88 23.41 5.91
CA GLN A 3 1.27 22.21 5.36
C GLN A 3 0.25 21.73 6.40
N SER A 4 -1.02 22.02 6.13
CA SER A 4 -2.14 21.30 6.72
C SER A 4 -1.77 19.81 6.72
N ARG A 5 -1.95 19.14 7.86
CA ARG A 5 -1.57 17.74 8.09
C ARG A 5 -2.45 16.79 7.26
N GLY A 6 -2.44 17.00 5.94
CA GLY A 6 -3.03 16.16 4.93
C GLY A 6 -2.20 14.89 4.93
N ILE A 7 -2.76 13.88 5.57
CA ILE A 7 -2.20 12.55 5.63
C ILE A 7 -2.12 12.06 4.17
N THR A 8 -0.98 12.22 3.51
CA THR A 8 -0.78 11.77 2.13
C THR A 8 -0.37 10.30 2.14
N PRO A 9 -1.22 9.36 1.69
CA PRO A 9 -0.82 7.98 1.55
C PRO A 9 0.18 7.86 0.39
N VAL A 10 1.37 7.36 0.70
CA VAL A 10 2.41 7.02 -0.28
C VAL A 10 2.27 5.54 -0.62
N TYR A 11 2.10 5.26 -1.91
CA TYR A 11 2.03 3.90 -2.42
C TYR A 11 3.36 3.56 -3.09
N VAL A 12 3.99 2.47 -2.66
CA VAL A 12 5.20 1.93 -3.29
C VAL A 12 4.82 0.61 -3.92
N ASP A 13 4.74 0.56 -5.25
CA ASP A 13 4.59 -0.68 -5.99
C ASP A 13 5.95 -1.25 -6.44
N SER A 14 6.13 -2.54 -6.23
CA SER A 14 7.31 -3.29 -6.64
C SER A 14 6.89 -4.60 -7.27
N SER A 15 7.40 -4.89 -8.47
CA SER A 15 7.21 -6.18 -9.13
C SER A 15 8.48 -6.99 -9.00
N SER A 16 8.38 -8.21 -8.47
CA SER A 16 9.49 -9.16 -8.40
C SER A 16 9.05 -10.51 -8.92
N GLY A 17 9.92 -11.15 -9.71
CA GLY A 17 9.70 -12.50 -10.21
C GLY A 17 10.07 -12.68 -11.67
N PRO A 18 10.14 -13.94 -12.12
CA PRO A 18 10.40 -14.27 -13.51
C PRO A 18 9.22 -13.83 -14.40
N PRO A 19 9.43 -13.61 -15.71
CA PRO A 19 8.42 -13.07 -16.62
C PRO A 19 7.13 -13.89 -16.72
N HIS A 20 7.17 -15.17 -16.34
CA HIS A 20 6.01 -16.08 -16.30
C HIS A 20 5.32 -16.16 -14.92
N ALA A 21 5.91 -15.57 -13.88
CA ALA A 21 5.35 -15.56 -12.52
C ALA A 21 5.67 -14.21 -11.84
N LEU A 22 5.26 -13.12 -12.48
CA LEU A 22 5.46 -11.78 -11.95
C LEU A 22 4.58 -11.58 -10.71
N THR A 23 5.20 -11.39 -9.56
CA THR A 23 4.49 -11.05 -8.33
C THR A 23 4.53 -9.54 -8.15
N TRP A 24 3.36 -8.92 -8.08
CA TRP A 24 3.23 -7.52 -7.72
C TRP A 24 3.07 -7.38 -6.22
N SER A 25 3.85 -6.50 -5.63
CA SER A 25 3.74 -6.05 -4.26
C SER A 25 3.40 -4.57 -4.26
N SER A 26 2.55 -4.14 -3.34
CA SER A 26 2.19 -2.75 -3.11
C SER A 26 2.17 -2.49 -1.62
N THR A 27 2.92 -1.50 -1.18
CA THR A 27 2.97 -1.11 0.23
C THR A 27 2.43 0.31 0.37
N VAL A 28 1.50 0.47 1.30
CA VAL A 28 0.95 1.76 1.72
C VAL A 28 1.70 2.25 2.94
N TYR A 29 2.29 3.43 2.78
CA TYR A 29 2.91 4.19 3.84
C TYR A 29 2.07 5.44 4.11
N ILE A 30 1.73 5.66 5.36
CA ILE A 30 1.04 6.87 5.79
C ILE A 30 1.89 7.49 6.89
N ASN A 31 2.24 8.75 6.75
CA ASN A 31 3.05 9.47 7.75
C ASN A 31 4.35 8.73 8.13
N ASN A 32 5.08 8.21 7.15
CA ASN A 32 6.29 7.37 7.33
C ASN A 32 6.10 6.03 8.06
N GLN A 33 4.88 5.66 8.45
CA GLN A 33 4.56 4.34 8.98
C GLN A 33 4.00 3.46 7.86
N GLN A 34 4.36 2.18 7.88
CA GLN A 34 3.72 1.19 7.03
C GLN A 34 2.35 0.85 7.62
N TYR A 35 1.29 1.12 6.87
CA TYR A 35 -0.08 0.84 7.31
C TYR A 35 -0.66 -0.43 6.68
N GLY A 36 -0.18 -0.82 5.49
CA GLY A 36 -0.67 -2.02 4.84
C GLY A 36 0.25 -2.47 3.71
N VAL A 37 0.30 -3.77 3.48
CA VAL A 37 1.03 -4.36 2.36
C VAL A 37 0.11 -5.35 1.65
N GLY A 38 0.13 -5.31 0.33
CA GLY A 38 -0.65 -6.19 -0.50
C GLY A 38 0.20 -6.79 -1.59
N THR A 39 -0.02 -8.06 -1.86
CA THR A 39 0.60 -8.77 -2.98
C THR A 39 -0.49 -9.31 -3.90
N GLY A 40 -0.13 -9.52 -5.17
CA GLY A 40 -1.05 -10.09 -6.15
C GLY A 40 -0.37 -10.40 -7.47
N ALA A 41 -1.11 -11.07 -8.35
CA ALA A 41 -0.66 -11.36 -9.72
C ALA A 41 -0.58 -10.11 -10.62
N SER A 42 -1.16 -8.99 -10.19
CA SER A 42 -1.27 -7.74 -10.94
C SER A 42 -1.16 -6.52 -10.03
N ARG A 43 -0.73 -5.36 -10.56
CA ARG A 43 -0.68 -4.07 -9.84
C ARG A 43 -1.98 -3.74 -9.10
N GLY A 44 -3.12 -3.91 -9.77
CA GLY A 44 -4.43 -3.63 -9.20
C GLY A 44 -4.74 -4.50 -7.99
N ALA A 45 -4.50 -5.82 -8.10
CA ALA A 45 -4.74 -6.77 -7.02
C ALA A 45 -3.84 -6.48 -5.79
N ALA A 46 -2.56 -6.19 -6.02
CA ALA A 46 -1.64 -5.81 -4.96
C ALA A 46 -2.09 -4.52 -4.26
N ARG A 47 -2.48 -3.49 -5.03
CA ARG A 47 -2.93 -2.20 -4.49
C ARG A 47 -4.24 -2.32 -3.72
N GLU A 48 -5.20 -3.12 -4.21
CA GLU A 48 -6.48 -3.34 -3.54
C GLU A 48 -6.29 -4.04 -2.19
N SER A 49 -5.46 -5.08 -2.15
CA SER A 49 -5.10 -5.77 -0.90
C SER A 49 -4.42 -4.82 0.10
N ALA A 50 -3.47 -4.01 -0.38
CA ALA A 50 -2.78 -3.03 0.46
C ALA A 50 -3.74 -1.97 1.02
N ALA A 51 -4.67 -1.48 0.19
CA ALA A 51 -5.67 -0.50 0.59
C ALA A 51 -6.66 -1.06 1.62
N ARG A 52 -7.13 -2.32 1.45
CA ARG A 52 -7.99 -2.98 2.45
C ARG A 52 -7.30 -3.09 3.80
N GLN A 53 -6.05 -3.55 3.82
CA GLN A 53 -5.28 -3.64 5.07
C GLN A 53 -5.08 -2.28 5.71
N ALA A 54 -4.62 -1.29 4.93
CA ALA A 54 -4.41 0.06 5.45
C ALA A 54 -5.69 0.64 6.04
N LEU A 55 -6.83 0.49 5.36
CA LEU A 55 -8.13 0.93 5.87
C LEU A 55 -8.51 0.24 7.17
N GLN A 56 -8.28 -1.06 7.31
CA GLN A 56 -8.54 -1.78 8.56
C GLN A 56 -7.66 -1.27 9.70
N VAL A 57 -6.37 -1.05 9.45
CA VAL A 57 -5.43 -0.52 10.44
C VAL A 57 -5.84 0.89 10.88
N ILE A 58 -6.14 1.78 9.94
CA ILE A 58 -6.60 3.15 10.24
C ILE A 58 -7.94 3.13 11.00
N SER A 59 -8.85 2.22 10.62
CA SER A 59 -10.19 2.12 11.21
C SER A 59 -10.18 1.53 12.62
N ASN A 60 -9.20 0.68 12.93
CA ASN A 60 -9.05 0.03 14.24
C ASN A 60 -8.29 0.92 15.25
N SER A 61 -7.59 1.96 14.81
CA SER A 61 -6.88 2.91 15.68
C SER A 61 -7.79 4.03 16.24
N ARG A 62 -9.00 3.69 16.67
CA ARG A 62 -9.98 4.64 17.26
C ARG A 62 -9.89 4.74 18.77
#